data_AF-A0A9W4XJI1-F1
#
_entry.id   AF-A0A9W4XJI1-F1
#
_cell.length_a   1.000
_cell.length_b   1.000
_cell.length_c   1.000
_cell.angle_alpha   90.00
_cell.angle_beta   90.00
_cell.angle_gamma   90.00
#
_symmetry.space_group_name_H-M   'P 1'
#
loop_
_entity.id
_entity.type
_entity.pdbx_description
1 polymer ?
#
loop_
_entity_poly.entity_id
_entity_poly.type
_entity_poly.pdbx_seq_one_letter_code
_entity_poly.pdbx_strand_id
1 'polypeptide(L)'
;MKSCIVKLRVSLVPGRVRVPVVKTVCVDDSDTDSEVEFMPEKLAEKIKKRMEKASAPAAGKKRKRTATVDEAPAPKKKKPATTTTTTTTPTTITQPALNRKGRIVDTNNASDAVLIAASLKASDDIYMSDDEPATTTDESSLYKNVVWGPEATNINYPGSTFPKSPQFSQFVPGRWERMPDSTLSDQKSKLVVKLTDKNGRKRIFKNPPPKDWNNQDAITALNKRTVQQIRRNTEVRFREVVKAYIPEERRWILNNLSAGKPQKGWKTFVKDFNTQFEGQTIPGADGPRPKRTHSSLTKEVERFGSDFYCKGKIPTAGSGKNSKSKAK
;
A
#
# COMPACT_ATOMS: atom_id res chain seq x y z
N MET A 1 66.75 21.88 -13.41
CA MET A 1 66.31 20.96 -12.34
C MET A 1 65.75 21.81 -11.21
N LYS A 2 64.45 21.70 -10.89
CA LYS A 2 63.77 22.49 -9.85
C LYS A 2 63.48 21.57 -8.65
N SER A 3 63.91 21.98 -7.46
CA SER A 3 63.71 21.27 -6.19
C SER A 3 62.28 21.38 -5.70
N CYS A 4 61.66 20.26 -5.32
CA CYS A 4 60.43 20.23 -4.54
C CYS A 4 60.74 19.91 -3.07
N ILE A 5 60.44 20.86 -2.19
CA ILE A 5 60.50 20.71 -0.73
C ILE A 5 59.11 20.25 -0.26
N VAL A 6 59.02 19.08 0.36
CA VAL A 6 57.81 18.60 1.03
C VAL A 6 57.86 19.06 2.48
N LYS A 7 56.96 19.98 2.88
CA LYS A 7 56.71 20.32 4.28
C LYS A 7 55.49 19.54 4.77
N LEU A 8 55.74 18.57 5.65
CA LEU A 8 54.73 17.93 6.49
C LEU A 8 54.42 18.86 7.68
N ARG A 9 53.14 19.13 7.92
CA ARG A 9 52.67 19.68 9.19
C ARG A 9 51.55 18.81 9.72
N VAL A 10 51.85 18.12 10.81
CA VAL A 10 50.91 17.42 11.69
C VAL A 10 50.40 18.43 12.71
N SER A 11 49.09 18.52 12.87
CA SER A 11 48.46 19.17 14.02
C SER A 11 47.56 18.17 14.74
N LEU A 12 48.03 17.74 15.91
CA LEU A 12 47.31 16.99 16.92
C LEU A 12 46.35 17.96 17.65
N VAL A 13 45.07 17.60 17.75
CA VAL A 13 44.12 18.26 18.64
C VAL A 13 43.71 17.29 19.75
N PRO A 14 44.08 17.56 21.02
CA PRO A 14 43.58 16.83 22.18
C PRO A 14 42.28 17.48 22.66
N GLY A 15 41.22 16.67 22.86
CA GLY A 15 39.95 17.18 23.40
C GLY A 15 38.70 16.44 22.94
N ARG A 16 38.61 15.13 23.20
CA ARG A 16 37.34 14.39 23.05
C ARG A 16 36.48 14.57 24.31
N VAL A 17 35.63 15.58 24.31
CA VAL A 17 34.45 15.61 25.18
C VAL A 17 33.41 14.66 24.58
N ARG A 18 33.13 13.54 25.26
CA ARG A 18 32.02 12.65 24.90
C ARG A 18 30.72 13.25 25.41
N VAL A 19 29.88 13.75 24.51
CA VAL A 19 28.48 14.07 24.81
C VAL A 19 27.66 12.78 24.65
N PRO A 20 26.87 12.35 25.66
CA PRO A 20 25.96 11.23 25.49
C PRO A 20 24.81 11.64 24.57
N VAL A 21 24.70 10.95 23.43
CA VAL A 21 23.53 11.05 22.54
C VAL A 21 22.36 10.35 23.22
N VAL A 22 21.41 11.13 23.75
CA VAL A 22 20.10 10.63 24.18
C VAL A 22 19.34 10.20 22.93
N LYS A 23 19.12 8.90 22.80
CA LYS A 23 18.34 8.30 21.73
C LYS A 23 16.86 8.43 22.08
N THR A 24 16.21 9.49 21.58
CA THR A 24 14.74 9.59 21.58
C THR A 24 14.20 8.56 20.60
N VAL A 25 13.51 7.55 21.15
CA VAL A 25 12.70 6.60 20.38
C VAL A 25 11.35 7.27 20.14
N CYS A 26 11.12 7.78 18.94
CA CYS A 26 9.78 8.07 18.47
C CYS A 26 9.12 6.73 18.15
N VAL A 27 8.08 6.39 18.90
CA VAL A 27 7.16 5.29 18.56
C VAL A 27 6.17 5.90 17.58
N ASP A 28 6.39 5.66 16.28
CA ASP A 28 5.42 5.99 15.23
C ASP A 28 4.40 4.85 15.12
N ASP A 29 3.15 5.17 15.44
CA ASP A 29 2.00 4.31 15.25
C ASP A 29 1.69 4.14 13.75
N SER A 30 1.86 2.91 13.29
CA SER A 30 1.10 2.22 12.24
C SER A 30 0.70 3.03 10.99
N ASP A 31 1.59 3.00 9.99
CA ASP A 31 1.20 3.11 8.59
C ASP A 31 1.71 1.84 7.88
N THR A 32 0.79 0.91 7.56
CA THR A 32 1.10 -0.34 6.86
C THR A 32 1.39 -0.05 5.38
N ASP A 33 2.57 0.52 5.08
CA ASP A 33 3.16 0.55 3.75
C ASP A 33 3.95 -0.75 3.55
N SER A 34 3.25 -1.83 3.20
CA SER A 34 3.88 -3.11 2.84
C SER A 34 4.44 -3.05 1.42
N GLU A 35 5.56 -2.36 1.24
CA GLU A 35 6.52 -2.72 0.20
C GLU A 35 7.15 -4.06 0.61
N VAL A 36 6.72 -5.14 -0.04
CA VAL A 36 7.37 -6.45 0.11
C VAL A 36 8.67 -6.39 -0.68
N GLU A 37 9.75 -6.05 0.01
CA GLU A 37 11.10 -6.33 -0.44
C GLU A 37 11.29 -7.85 -0.42
N PHE A 38 11.60 -8.46 -1.56
CA PHE A 38 11.98 -9.87 -1.62
C PHE A 38 13.24 -10.06 -0.78
N MET A 39 13.08 -10.63 0.42
CA MET A 39 14.23 -11.00 1.26
C MET A 39 15.05 -12.07 0.54
N PRO A 40 16.36 -11.88 0.35
CA PRO A 40 17.22 -12.94 -0.15
C PRO A 40 17.27 -14.07 0.89
N GLU A 41 17.13 -15.33 0.46
CA GLU A 41 17.03 -16.54 1.30
C GLU A 41 18.11 -16.63 2.39
N LYS A 42 19.30 -16.07 2.14
CA LYS A 42 20.42 -16.03 3.09
C LYS A 42 20.16 -15.20 4.36
N LEU A 43 19.14 -14.34 4.37
CA LEU A 43 18.77 -13.51 5.52
C LEU A 43 17.72 -14.19 6.42
N ALA A 44 16.91 -15.09 5.87
CA ALA A 44 15.94 -15.89 6.62
C ALA A 44 16.62 -16.88 7.59
N GLU A 45 17.70 -17.55 7.13
CA GLU A 45 18.52 -18.42 7.99
C GLU A 45 19.16 -17.68 9.17
N LYS A 46 19.59 -16.42 8.94
CA LYS A 46 20.25 -15.60 9.97
C LYS A 46 19.28 -15.13 11.05
N ILE A 47 18.00 -14.93 10.70
CA ILE A 47 16.93 -14.57 11.64
C ILE A 47 16.54 -15.80 12.47
N LYS A 48 16.41 -16.98 11.86
CA LYS A 48 16.10 -18.24 12.56
C LYS A 48 17.12 -18.56 13.65
N LYS A 49 18.42 -18.40 13.33
CA LYS A 49 19.53 -18.60 14.28
C LYS A 49 19.58 -17.58 15.42
N ARG A 50 18.93 -16.43 15.26
CA ARG A 50 18.83 -15.38 16.30
C ARG A 50 17.65 -15.61 17.24
N MET A 51 16.56 -16.22 16.77
CA MET A 51 15.39 -16.51 17.60
C MET A 51 15.59 -17.72 18.52
N GLU A 52 16.37 -18.72 18.12
CA GLU A 52 16.75 -19.84 19.00
C GLU A 52 17.58 -19.40 20.21
N LYS A 53 18.33 -18.30 20.10
CA LYS A 53 19.23 -17.83 21.18
C LYS A 53 18.56 -16.91 22.20
N ALA A 54 17.27 -16.60 22.05
CA ALA A 54 16.53 -15.68 22.92
C ALA A 54 15.57 -16.38 23.90
N SER A 55 15.52 -17.72 23.91
CA SER A 55 14.74 -18.50 24.87
C SER A 55 15.48 -18.68 26.20
N ALA A 56 15.58 -17.61 26.99
CA ALA A 56 15.90 -17.70 28.41
C ALA A 56 14.96 -16.76 29.19
N PRO A 57 14.26 -17.24 30.26
CA PRO A 57 13.22 -16.45 30.90
C PRO A 57 13.82 -15.43 31.88
N ALA A 58 13.53 -14.14 31.65
CA ALA A 58 13.84 -13.08 32.60
C ALA A 58 12.63 -12.73 33.46
N ALA A 59 12.84 -12.73 34.77
CA ALA A 59 11.87 -12.53 35.83
C ALA A 59 11.27 -11.12 35.87
N GLY A 60 10.08 -11.04 36.45
CA GLY A 60 9.14 -9.92 36.34
C GLY A 60 9.52 -8.62 37.06
N LYS A 61 8.88 -7.55 36.60
CA LYS A 61 8.74 -6.29 37.36
C LYS A 61 7.31 -5.75 37.21
N LYS A 62 6.55 -5.85 38.30
CA LYS A 62 5.23 -5.23 38.50
C LYS A 62 5.39 -3.71 38.47
N ARG A 63 4.57 -3.01 37.67
CA ARG A 63 4.38 -1.55 37.76
C ARG A 63 2.95 -1.22 38.16
N LYS A 64 2.87 -0.36 39.18
CA LYS A 64 1.74 0.15 39.93
C LYS A 64 0.99 1.21 39.08
N ARG A 65 -0.33 1.07 38.92
CA ARG A 65 -1.21 2.10 38.32
C ARG A 65 -1.66 3.06 39.41
N THR A 66 -1.63 4.36 39.14
CA THR A 66 -2.32 5.40 39.90
C THR A 66 -3.23 6.17 38.95
N ALA A 67 -4.44 6.46 39.42
CA ALA A 67 -5.52 7.15 38.74
C ALA A 67 -5.57 8.63 39.15
N THR A 68 -5.97 9.51 38.23
CA THR A 68 -6.37 10.93 38.42
C THR A 68 -7.19 11.29 37.17
N VAL A 69 -8.52 11.40 37.23
CA VAL A 69 -9.40 12.54 37.61
C VAL A 69 -9.62 13.55 36.47
N ASP A 70 -10.90 13.90 36.34
CA ASP A 70 -11.66 14.66 35.34
C ASP A 70 -11.14 16.06 34.97
N GLU A 71 -11.36 16.46 33.70
CA GLU A 71 -11.52 17.87 33.33
C GLU A 71 -12.42 18.06 32.08
N ALA A 72 -13.28 19.06 32.15
CA ALA A 72 -14.45 19.34 31.31
C ALA A 72 -14.16 19.96 29.92
N PRO A 73 -15.10 19.89 28.95
CA PRO A 73 -14.87 20.33 27.58
C PRO A 73 -15.19 21.81 27.32
N ALA A 74 -14.28 22.49 26.60
CA ALA A 74 -14.44 23.87 26.10
C ALA A 74 -15.00 23.93 24.65
N PRO A 75 -15.69 25.03 24.26
CA PRO A 75 -16.54 25.10 23.07
C PRO A 75 -15.80 25.41 21.75
N LYS A 76 -16.23 24.76 20.66
CA LYS A 76 -15.71 24.92 19.29
C LYS A 76 -16.38 26.09 18.55
N LYS A 77 -15.57 27.02 18.03
CA LYS A 77 -15.97 28.12 17.14
C LYS A 77 -16.33 27.60 15.74
N LYS A 78 -17.54 27.94 15.27
CA LYS A 78 -18.04 27.72 13.90
C LYS A 78 -17.31 28.64 12.91
N LYS A 79 -16.82 28.08 11.79
CA LYS A 79 -16.41 28.84 10.59
C LYS A 79 -17.44 28.62 9.48
N PRO A 80 -17.79 29.66 8.70
CA PRO A 80 -18.76 29.56 7.62
C PRO A 80 -18.20 28.82 6.41
N ALA A 81 -19.04 28.00 5.78
CA ALA A 81 -18.77 27.26 4.57
C ALA A 81 -18.98 28.15 3.34
N THR A 82 -17.97 28.23 2.47
CA THR A 82 -18.07 28.82 1.14
C THR A 82 -18.33 27.68 0.15
N THR A 83 -19.51 27.68 -0.45
CA THR A 83 -19.93 26.74 -1.48
C THR A 83 -19.36 27.21 -2.83
N THR A 84 -18.47 26.42 -3.42
CA THR A 84 -18.03 26.62 -4.81
C THR A 84 -18.42 25.38 -5.60
N THR A 85 -19.37 25.56 -6.50
CA THR A 85 -19.90 24.56 -7.42
C THR A 85 -18.93 24.42 -8.59
N THR A 86 -18.17 23.32 -8.64
CA THR A 86 -17.39 22.93 -9.81
C THR A 86 -17.87 21.60 -10.35
N THR A 87 -18.32 21.64 -11.59
CA THR A 87 -18.77 20.54 -12.44
C THR A 87 -17.67 19.49 -12.61
N THR A 88 -17.86 18.30 -12.04
CA THR A 88 -16.98 17.14 -12.24
C THR A 88 -17.70 16.02 -12.98
N THR A 89 -17.01 15.54 -14.02
CA THR A 89 -17.08 14.25 -14.72
C THR A 89 -17.31 13.06 -13.78
N PRO A 90 -17.83 11.91 -14.30
CA PRO A 90 -18.61 10.95 -13.50
C PRO A 90 -17.84 10.46 -12.27
N THR A 91 -18.27 10.99 -11.14
CA THR A 91 -17.91 10.58 -9.79
C THR A 91 -18.21 9.09 -9.67
N THR A 92 -17.15 8.29 -9.62
CA THR A 92 -17.26 6.90 -9.19
C THR A 92 -17.84 6.94 -7.77
N ILE A 93 -19.13 6.60 -7.65
CA ILE A 93 -19.85 6.45 -6.38
C ILE A 93 -19.09 5.38 -5.60
N THR A 94 -18.14 5.83 -4.79
CA THR A 94 -17.41 5.01 -3.85
C THR A 94 -18.36 4.86 -2.67
N GLN A 95 -19.15 3.79 -2.67
CA GLN A 95 -19.85 3.39 -1.46
C GLN A 95 -18.85 3.40 -0.30
N PRO A 96 -19.25 3.83 0.92
CA PRO A 96 -18.37 3.84 2.07
C PRO A 96 -17.87 2.41 2.30
N ALA A 97 -16.66 2.14 1.83
CA ALA A 97 -16.07 0.82 1.92
C ALA A 97 -15.74 0.59 3.39
N LEU A 98 -16.40 -0.39 4.01
CA LEU A 98 -16.02 -0.86 5.34
C LEU A 98 -14.51 -1.12 5.38
N ASN A 99 -13.86 -0.63 6.43
CA ASN A 99 -12.46 -0.94 6.69
C ASN A 99 -12.25 -2.45 6.67
N ARG A 100 -11.09 -2.92 6.22
CA ARG A 100 -10.79 -4.36 6.08
C ARG A 100 -11.15 -5.18 7.33
N LYS A 101 -10.89 -4.65 8.54
CA LYS A 101 -11.24 -5.31 9.80
C LYS A 101 -12.74 -5.48 10.01
N GLY A 102 -13.56 -4.51 9.59
CA GLY A 102 -15.02 -4.58 9.69
C GLY A 102 -15.67 -5.51 8.65
N ARG A 103 -14.90 -5.96 7.66
CA ARG A 103 -15.32 -6.91 6.63
C ARG A 103 -15.08 -8.37 7.01
N ILE A 104 -14.21 -8.63 7.98
CA ILE A 104 -13.88 -9.98 8.45
C ILE A 104 -15.02 -10.50 9.31
N VAL A 105 -15.46 -11.73 9.04
CA VAL A 105 -16.53 -12.42 9.77
C VAL A 105 -15.88 -13.47 10.68
N ASP A 106 -16.28 -13.51 11.95
CA ASP A 106 -15.78 -14.52 12.89
C ASP A 106 -16.74 -15.71 12.97
N THR A 107 -16.31 -16.88 12.52
CA THR A 107 -17.14 -18.09 12.52
C THR A 107 -17.43 -18.63 13.91
N ASN A 108 -16.66 -18.24 14.93
CA ASN A 108 -16.86 -18.67 16.31
C ASN A 108 -17.89 -17.81 17.05
N ASN A 109 -18.28 -16.67 16.49
CA ASN A 109 -19.28 -15.80 17.08
C ASN A 109 -20.70 -16.29 16.69
N ALA A 110 -21.55 -16.53 17.69
CA ALA A 110 -22.92 -17.00 17.48
C ALA A 110 -23.76 -16.04 16.62
N SER A 111 -23.57 -14.72 16.72
CA SER A 111 -24.30 -13.77 15.89
C SER A 111 -23.94 -13.90 14.41
N ASP A 112 -22.65 -14.12 14.13
CA ASP A 112 -22.14 -14.26 12.78
C ASP A 112 -22.48 -15.62 12.19
N ALA A 113 -22.52 -16.67 13.00
CA ALA A 113 -22.99 -17.99 12.58
C ALA A 113 -24.45 -17.96 12.07
N VAL A 114 -25.34 -17.21 12.74
CA VAL A 114 -26.72 -17.01 12.28
C VAL A 114 -26.75 -16.27 10.94
N LEU A 115 -25.93 -15.23 10.78
CA LEU A 115 -25.83 -14.49 9.52
C LEU A 115 -25.27 -15.36 8.39
N ILE A 116 -24.29 -16.22 8.69
CA ILE A 116 -23.72 -17.17 7.73
C ILE A 116 -24.79 -18.18 7.28
N ALA A 117 -25.60 -18.70 8.22
CA ALA A 117 -26.69 -19.61 7.89
C ALA A 117 -27.76 -18.96 7.01
N ALA A 118 -28.04 -17.66 7.23
CA ALA A 118 -28.99 -16.88 6.43
C ALA A 118 -28.42 -16.34 5.11
N SER A 119 -27.11 -16.37 4.93
CA SER A 119 -26.44 -15.76 3.77
C SER A 119 -26.67 -16.54 2.47
N LEU A 120 -26.70 -15.81 1.36
CA LEU A 120 -26.79 -16.40 0.02
C LEU A 120 -25.43 -17.01 -0.35
N LYS A 121 -25.35 -18.34 -0.33
CA LYS A 121 -24.19 -19.08 -0.80
C LYS A 121 -23.99 -18.84 -2.30
N ALA A 122 -22.74 -18.79 -2.72
CA ALA A 122 -22.43 -18.73 -4.15
C ALA A 122 -22.92 -20.02 -4.85
N SER A 123 -23.55 -19.86 -6.02
CA SER A 123 -24.05 -20.97 -6.82
C SER A 123 -22.94 -21.99 -7.13
N ASP A 124 -23.33 -23.25 -7.25
CA ASP A 124 -22.45 -24.33 -7.73
C ASP A 124 -22.06 -24.14 -9.20
N ASP A 125 -22.73 -23.22 -9.91
CA ASP A 125 -22.35 -22.78 -11.25
C ASP A 125 -20.95 -22.15 -11.32
N ILE A 126 -20.43 -21.68 -10.18
CA ILE A 126 -19.08 -21.12 -10.07
C ILE A 126 -18.06 -22.24 -9.95
N TYR A 127 -18.15 -23.08 -8.92
CA TYR A 127 -17.43 -24.36 -8.85
C TYR A 127 -18.14 -25.32 -7.92
N MET A 128 -18.05 -26.63 -8.19
CA MET A 128 -18.89 -27.66 -7.57
C MET A 128 -18.22 -28.40 -6.39
N SER A 129 -16.89 -28.35 -6.27
CA SER A 129 -16.14 -29.18 -5.33
C SER A 129 -15.51 -28.37 -4.20
N ASP A 130 -15.96 -28.58 -2.95
CA ASP A 130 -15.19 -28.18 -1.76
C ASP A 130 -14.15 -29.26 -1.34
N ASP A 131 -14.21 -30.48 -1.89
CA ASP A 131 -13.62 -31.68 -1.25
C ASP A 131 -12.64 -32.59 -2.07
N GLU A 132 -12.14 -32.24 -3.26
CA GLU A 132 -11.35 -33.22 -4.06
C GLU A 132 -9.96 -32.74 -4.59
N PRO A 133 -8.97 -33.64 -4.77
CA PRO A 133 -7.62 -33.31 -5.23
C PRO A 133 -7.47 -33.46 -6.77
N ALA A 134 -6.96 -32.42 -7.45
CA ALA A 134 -6.53 -32.57 -8.85
C ALA A 134 -5.28 -31.73 -9.17
N THR A 135 -4.10 -32.34 -9.14
CA THR A 135 -2.81 -31.72 -9.44
C THR A 135 -2.79 -30.85 -10.70
N THR A 136 -2.69 -29.53 -10.54
CA THR A 136 -1.79 -28.61 -11.29
C THR A 136 -1.99 -27.17 -10.77
N THR A 137 -1.44 -26.90 -9.58
CA THR A 137 -1.23 -25.53 -9.11
C THR A 137 0.23 -25.40 -8.68
N ASP A 138 0.91 -24.31 -9.07
CA ASP A 138 2.33 -24.07 -8.77
C ASP A 138 2.65 -24.07 -7.25
N GLU A 139 1.64 -23.80 -6.42
CA GLU A 139 1.68 -23.89 -4.95
C GLU A 139 0.52 -24.76 -4.46
N SER A 140 0.55 -26.04 -4.79
CA SER A 140 -0.48 -27.04 -4.43
C SER A 140 -0.79 -27.11 -2.92
N SER A 141 0.11 -26.62 -2.05
CA SER A 141 -0.10 -26.53 -0.61
C SER A 141 -1.07 -25.42 -0.19
N LEU A 142 -1.18 -24.34 -0.97
CA LEU A 142 -1.96 -23.14 -0.62
C LEU A 142 -3.35 -23.12 -1.25
N TYR A 143 -3.57 -23.86 -2.34
CA TYR A 143 -4.78 -23.76 -3.16
C TYR A 143 -5.41 -25.12 -3.40
N LYS A 144 -6.74 -25.15 -3.43
CA LYS A 144 -7.51 -26.33 -3.85
C LYS A 144 -7.66 -26.34 -5.36
N ASN A 145 -7.75 -27.54 -5.91
CA ASN A 145 -8.14 -27.72 -7.29
C ASN A 145 -9.65 -27.92 -7.30
N VAL A 146 -10.33 -27.34 -8.29
CA VAL A 146 -11.78 -27.33 -8.32
C VAL A 146 -12.34 -27.60 -9.71
N VAL A 147 -13.47 -28.30 -9.74
CA VAL A 147 -14.29 -28.44 -10.95
C VAL A 147 -15.10 -27.17 -11.11
N TRP A 148 -14.78 -26.41 -12.15
CA TRP A 148 -15.42 -25.14 -12.48
C TRP A 148 -16.77 -25.39 -13.14
N GLY A 149 -17.80 -24.67 -12.69
CA GLY A 149 -19.13 -24.78 -13.27
C GLY A 149 -19.29 -24.02 -14.59
N PRO A 150 -20.51 -24.03 -15.18
CA PRO A 150 -20.80 -23.41 -16.47
C PRO A 150 -20.56 -21.89 -16.46
N GLU A 151 -20.80 -21.20 -15.36
CA GLU A 151 -20.60 -19.75 -15.28
C GLU A 151 -19.12 -19.35 -15.41
N ALA A 152 -18.22 -20.21 -14.93
CA ALA A 152 -16.78 -20.02 -14.98
C ALA A 152 -16.16 -20.49 -16.31
N THR A 153 -16.90 -21.20 -17.15
CA THR A 153 -16.39 -21.84 -18.38
C THR A 153 -17.04 -21.32 -19.66
N ASN A 154 -18.32 -20.95 -19.61
CA ASN A 154 -19.08 -20.48 -20.77
C ASN A 154 -19.14 -18.95 -20.84
N ILE A 155 -18.52 -18.37 -21.87
CA ILE A 155 -18.52 -16.92 -22.13
C ILE A 155 -19.94 -16.38 -22.42
N ASN A 156 -20.84 -17.22 -22.92
CA ASN A 156 -22.21 -16.87 -23.28
C ASN A 156 -23.22 -17.37 -22.23
N TYR A 157 -22.78 -17.68 -21.01
CA TYR A 157 -23.67 -18.10 -19.94
C TYR A 157 -24.75 -17.02 -19.69
N PRO A 158 -26.05 -17.39 -19.63
CA PRO A 158 -27.15 -16.44 -19.46
C PRO A 158 -26.95 -15.60 -18.19
N GLY A 159 -27.17 -14.29 -18.29
CA GLY A 159 -26.98 -13.35 -17.19
C GLY A 159 -25.51 -12.96 -16.90
N SER A 160 -24.52 -13.54 -17.60
CA SER A 160 -23.12 -13.14 -17.41
C SER A 160 -22.84 -11.75 -17.98
N THR A 161 -22.30 -10.87 -17.13
CA THR A 161 -21.84 -9.53 -17.50
C THR A 161 -20.31 -9.50 -17.60
N PHE A 162 -19.81 -8.84 -18.64
CA PHE A 162 -18.36 -8.69 -18.90
C PHE A 162 -18.00 -7.20 -18.92
N PRO A 163 -17.81 -6.58 -17.74
CA PRO A 163 -17.53 -5.15 -17.66
C PRO A 163 -16.21 -4.79 -18.34
N LYS A 164 -16.17 -3.65 -19.04
CA LYS A 164 -14.92 -3.04 -19.54
C LYS A 164 -14.06 -2.48 -18.40
N SER A 165 -14.73 -2.01 -17.34
CA SER A 165 -14.11 -1.47 -16.13
C SER A 165 -14.48 -2.34 -14.93
N PRO A 166 -13.89 -3.54 -14.79
CA PRO A 166 -14.19 -4.41 -13.67
C PRO A 166 -13.83 -3.73 -12.34
N GLN A 167 -14.74 -3.82 -11.37
CA GLN A 167 -14.46 -3.42 -10.00
C GLN A 167 -13.71 -4.56 -9.30
N PHE A 168 -12.68 -4.23 -8.54
CA PHE A 168 -11.96 -5.19 -7.72
C PHE A 168 -12.32 -5.00 -6.26
N SER A 169 -12.93 -6.02 -5.67
CA SER A 169 -13.08 -6.14 -4.22
C SER A 169 -12.01 -7.11 -3.71
N GLN A 170 -11.19 -6.64 -2.76
CA GLN A 170 -10.15 -7.47 -2.15
C GLN A 170 -10.78 -8.63 -1.38
N PHE A 171 -10.14 -9.79 -1.45
CA PHE A 171 -10.40 -10.91 -0.56
C PHE A 171 -9.98 -10.57 0.87
N VAL A 172 -10.80 -10.98 1.83
CA VAL A 172 -10.52 -10.87 3.28
C VAL A 172 -10.35 -12.28 3.88
N PRO A 173 -9.62 -12.41 5.00
CA PRO A 173 -9.55 -13.68 5.72
C PRO A 173 -10.94 -14.20 6.10
N GLY A 174 -11.17 -15.50 5.90
CA GLY A 174 -12.45 -16.16 6.04
C GLY A 174 -13.16 -16.36 4.69
N ARG A 175 -14.13 -17.28 4.63
CA ARG A 175 -14.93 -17.52 3.41
C ARG A 175 -15.98 -16.42 3.17
N TRP A 176 -16.48 -15.85 4.26
CA TRP A 176 -17.55 -14.86 4.26
C TRP A 176 -16.97 -13.46 4.44
N GLU A 177 -17.58 -12.49 3.77
CA GLU A 177 -17.26 -11.08 3.92
C GLU A 177 -18.50 -10.29 4.33
N ARG A 178 -18.36 -9.39 5.30
CA ARG A 178 -19.42 -8.45 5.68
C ARG A 178 -19.47 -7.28 4.71
N MET A 179 -20.66 -7.05 4.16
CA MET A 179 -20.97 -5.95 3.26
C MET A 179 -21.38 -4.69 4.04
N PRO A 180 -21.32 -3.48 3.43
CA PRO A 180 -21.70 -2.23 4.10
C PRO A 180 -23.16 -2.19 4.60
N ASP A 181 -24.05 -2.97 4.00
CA ASP A 181 -25.44 -3.15 4.40
C ASP A 181 -25.60 -4.16 5.56
N SER A 182 -24.48 -4.60 6.16
CA SER A 182 -24.41 -5.63 7.21
C SER A 182 -24.79 -7.04 6.78
N THR A 183 -25.07 -7.27 5.48
CA THR A 183 -25.26 -8.63 4.95
C THR A 183 -23.92 -9.35 4.78
N LEU A 184 -23.95 -10.67 4.62
CA LEU A 184 -22.77 -11.48 4.33
C LEU A 184 -22.77 -11.93 2.87
N SER A 185 -21.62 -11.85 2.24
CA SER A 185 -21.37 -12.31 0.87
C SER A 185 -20.37 -13.46 0.86
N ASP A 186 -20.65 -14.52 0.10
CA ASP A 186 -19.70 -15.61 -0.14
C ASP A 186 -18.59 -15.13 -1.08
N GLN A 187 -17.35 -15.12 -0.60
CA GLN A 187 -16.19 -14.72 -1.40
C GLN A 187 -15.88 -15.70 -2.54
N LYS A 188 -16.51 -16.89 -2.55
CA LYS A 188 -16.47 -17.84 -3.68
C LYS A 188 -16.82 -17.17 -5.01
N SER A 189 -17.78 -16.26 -5.03
CA SER A 189 -18.19 -15.49 -6.22
C SER A 189 -17.06 -14.67 -6.84
N LYS A 190 -16.09 -14.20 -6.04
CA LYS A 190 -14.98 -13.36 -6.50
C LYS A 190 -13.87 -14.13 -7.22
N LEU A 191 -13.86 -15.45 -7.12
CA LEU A 191 -12.81 -16.29 -7.69
C LEU A 191 -12.84 -16.29 -9.22
N VAL A 192 -14.02 -16.06 -9.80
CA VAL A 192 -14.23 -15.91 -11.24
C VAL A 192 -14.17 -14.43 -11.59
N VAL A 193 -13.18 -14.04 -12.37
CA VAL A 193 -13.01 -12.66 -12.83
C VAL A 193 -13.43 -12.59 -14.28
N LYS A 194 -14.58 -11.95 -14.54
CA LYS A 194 -15.11 -11.71 -15.88
C LYS A 194 -14.80 -10.27 -16.28
N LEU A 195 -14.20 -10.09 -17.47
CA LEU A 195 -13.89 -8.75 -17.99
C LEU A 195 -13.91 -8.72 -19.51
N THR A 196 -14.07 -7.52 -20.06
CA THR A 196 -13.82 -7.24 -21.48
C THR A 196 -12.43 -6.63 -21.62
N ASP A 197 -11.57 -7.28 -22.41
CA ASP A 197 -10.18 -6.86 -22.66
C ASP A 197 -10.12 -5.52 -23.42
N LYS A 198 -8.94 -4.88 -23.49
CA LYS A 198 -8.69 -3.65 -24.27
C LYS A 198 -9.07 -3.79 -25.75
N ASN A 199 -8.96 -5.02 -26.27
CA ASN A 199 -9.34 -5.37 -27.64
C ASN A 199 -10.83 -5.71 -27.80
N GLY A 200 -11.67 -5.50 -26.78
CA GLY A 200 -13.10 -5.83 -26.82
C GLY A 200 -13.42 -7.33 -26.65
N ARG A 201 -12.43 -8.18 -26.38
CA ARG A 201 -12.65 -9.64 -26.21
C ARG A 201 -13.10 -9.97 -24.78
N LYS A 202 -14.17 -10.74 -24.64
CA LYS A 202 -14.63 -11.27 -23.35
C LYS A 202 -13.65 -12.31 -22.83
N ARG A 203 -13.27 -12.21 -21.55
CA ARG A 203 -12.36 -13.16 -20.88
C ARG A 203 -12.92 -13.57 -19.53
N ILE A 204 -12.76 -14.85 -19.21
CA ILE A 204 -13.02 -15.40 -17.89
C ILE A 204 -11.69 -15.87 -17.31
N PHE A 205 -11.32 -15.37 -16.15
CA PHE A 205 -10.19 -15.88 -15.38
C PHE A 205 -10.70 -16.66 -14.17
N LYS A 206 -10.14 -17.85 -13.99
CA LYS A 206 -10.49 -18.78 -12.92
C LYS A 206 -9.36 -18.78 -11.90
N ASN A 207 -9.64 -18.33 -10.67
CA ASN A 207 -8.65 -18.32 -9.61
C ASN A 207 -8.97 -19.44 -8.61
N PRO A 208 -8.06 -20.40 -8.38
CA PRO A 208 -8.34 -21.51 -7.48
C PRO A 208 -8.61 -20.98 -6.05
N PRO A 209 -9.58 -21.56 -5.33
CA PRO A 209 -9.84 -21.18 -3.95
C PRO A 209 -8.65 -21.55 -3.05
N PRO A 210 -8.41 -20.79 -1.97
CA PRO A 210 -7.40 -21.16 -1.00
C PRO A 210 -7.79 -22.46 -0.27
N LYS A 211 -6.79 -23.25 0.14
CA LYS A 211 -7.01 -24.44 0.97
C LYS A 211 -7.62 -24.09 2.31
N ASP A 212 -7.13 -23.00 2.90
CA ASP A 212 -7.68 -22.36 4.09
C ASP A 212 -7.97 -20.89 3.79
N TRP A 213 -9.23 -20.49 3.91
CA TRP A 213 -9.66 -19.12 3.70
C TRP A 213 -9.12 -18.15 4.77
N ASN A 214 -8.64 -18.66 5.92
CA ASN A 214 -8.01 -17.84 6.95
C ASN A 214 -6.51 -17.63 6.72
N ASN A 215 -5.89 -18.35 5.76
CA ASN A 215 -4.46 -18.21 5.47
C ASN A 215 -4.16 -16.88 4.76
N GLN A 216 -3.51 -15.97 5.46
CA GLN A 216 -3.17 -14.63 4.96
C GLN A 216 -2.30 -14.64 3.70
N ASP A 217 -1.41 -15.61 3.55
CA ASP A 217 -0.49 -15.68 2.40
C ASP A 217 -1.26 -16.07 1.14
N ALA A 218 -2.13 -17.08 1.23
CA ALA A 218 -2.99 -17.51 0.13
C ALA A 218 -3.93 -16.39 -0.33
N ILE A 219 -4.53 -15.66 0.62
CA ILE A 219 -5.39 -14.49 0.35
C ILE A 219 -4.59 -13.35 -0.30
N THR A 220 -3.37 -13.09 0.16
CA THR A 220 -2.48 -12.07 -0.42
C THR A 220 -2.12 -12.42 -1.86
N ALA A 221 -1.76 -13.66 -2.11
CA ALA A 221 -1.41 -14.14 -3.45
C ALA A 221 -2.63 -14.13 -4.40
N LEU A 222 -3.82 -14.46 -3.90
CA LEU A 222 -5.07 -14.37 -4.65
C LEU A 222 -5.39 -12.93 -5.07
N ASN A 223 -5.31 -11.98 -4.12
CA ASN A 223 -5.48 -10.55 -4.38
C ASN A 223 -4.49 -10.03 -5.44
N LYS A 224 -3.20 -10.40 -5.32
CA LYS A 224 -2.16 -10.03 -6.30
C LYS A 224 -2.49 -10.59 -7.69
N ARG A 225 -2.89 -11.86 -7.77
CA ARG A 225 -3.25 -12.53 -9.03
C ARG A 225 -4.42 -11.84 -9.72
N THR A 226 -5.51 -11.57 -9.00
CA THR A 226 -6.71 -10.89 -9.55
C THR A 226 -6.38 -9.48 -10.05
N VAL A 227 -5.66 -8.69 -9.25
CA VAL A 227 -5.20 -7.34 -9.65
C VAL A 227 -4.36 -7.42 -10.92
N GLN A 228 -3.46 -8.40 -11.01
CA GLN A 228 -2.58 -8.55 -12.16
C GLN A 228 -3.35 -8.99 -13.43
N GLN A 229 -4.35 -9.87 -13.30
CA GLN A 229 -5.24 -10.25 -14.40
C GLN A 229 -5.97 -9.03 -14.95
N ILE A 230 -6.60 -8.24 -14.09
CA ILE A 230 -7.33 -7.03 -14.50
C ILE A 230 -6.36 -6.02 -15.14
N ARG A 231 -5.21 -5.74 -14.51
CA ARG A 231 -4.23 -4.76 -15.01
C ARG A 231 -3.65 -5.14 -16.38
N ARG A 232 -3.39 -6.43 -16.63
CA ARG A 232 -2.81 -6.89 -17.91
C ARG A 232 -3.81 -6.80 -19.07
N ASN A 233 -5.10 -7.02 -18.78
CA ASN A 233 -6.14 -7.12 -19.80
C ASN A 233 -7.06 -5.89 -19.89
N THR A 234 -6.98 -4.93 -18.98
CA THR A 234 -7.85 -3.74 -19.01
C THR A 234 -7.04 -2.47 -18.83
N GLU A 235 -7.64 -1.33 -19.12
CA GLU A 235 -7.05 -0.01 -18.86
C GLU A 235 -7.25 0.44 -17.40
N VAL A 236 -7.99 -0.35 -16.61
CA VAL A 236 -8.27 -0.06 -15.21
C VAL A 236 -6.97 -0.01 -14.42
N ARG A 237 -6.77 1.10 -13.73
CA ARG A 237 -5.68 1.30 -12.77
C ARG A 237 -6.26 1.31 -11.37
N PHE A 238 -5.75 0.45 -10.51
CA PHE A 238 -6.16 0.38 -9.10
C PHE A 238 -5.58 1.48 -8.23
N ARG A 239 -4.59 2.20 -8.75
CA ARG A 239 -3.94 3.31 -8.07
C ARG A 239 -4.01 4.51 -9.00
N GLU A 240 -4.35 5.65 -8.43
CA GLU A 240 -4.24 6.91 -9.13
C GLU A 240 -2.79 7.10 -9.61
N VAL A 241 -2.64 7.50 -10.87
CA VAL A 241 -1.31 7.77 -11.42
C VAL A 241 -0.81 9.05 -10.77
N VAL A 242 0.23 8.91 -9.94
CA VAL A 242 0.89 10.06 -9.33
C VAL A 242 1.44 10.94 -10.46
N LYS A 243 0.89 12.15 -10.62
CA LYS A 243 1.41 13.13 -11.57
C LYS A 243 2.89 13.37 -11.27
N ALA A 244 3.75 13.32 -12.28
CA ALA A 244 5.19 13.54 -12.09
C ALA A 244 5.48 14.97 -11.65
N TYR A 245 6.55 15.19 -10.87
CA TYR A 245 7.00 16.53 -10.51
C TYR A 245 7.61 17.24 -11.72
N ILE A 246 7.18 18.48 -11.98
CA ILE A 246 7.71 19.29 -13.08
C ILE A 246 9.01 20.02 -12.67
N PRO A 247 9.82 20.51 -13.62
CA PRO A 247 11.08 21.18 -13.30
C PRO A 247 10.94 22.37 -12.34
N GLU A 248 9.85 23.14 -12.43
CA GLU A 248 9.58 24.27 -11.55
C GLU A 248 9.30 23.84 -10.10
N GLU A 249 8.47 22.81 -9.91
CA GLU A 249 8.24 22.22 -8.59
C GLU A 249 9.55 21.71 -7.98
N ARG A 250 10.41 21.08 -8.78
CA ARG A 250 11.72 20.58 -8.31
C ARG A 250 12.70 21.70 -7.99
N ARG A 251 12.68 22.81 -8.73
CA ARG A 251 13.44 24.03 -8.40
C ARG A 251 12.99 24.59 -7.06
N TRP A 252 11.68 24.68 -6.84
CA TRP A 252 11.13 25.14 -5.57
C TRP A 252 11.54 24.21 -4.42
N ILE A 253 11.45 22.89 -4.61
CA ILE A 253 11.91 21.91 -3.63
C ILE A 253 13.37 22.16 -3.30
N LEU A 254 14.25 22.24 -4.30
CA LEU A 254 15.68 22.49 -4.08
C LEU A 254 15.93 23.76 -3.26
N ASN A 255 15.25 24.86 -3.58
CA ASN A 255 15.43 26.15 -2.91
C ASN A 255 14.96 26.15 -1.44
N ASN A 256 14.05 25.24 -1.09
CA ASN A 256 13.47 25.14 0.26
C ASN A 256 14.07 24.00 1.10
N LEU A 257 15.12 23.35 0.58
CA LEU A 257 15.92 22.37 1.31
C LEU A 257 17.24 22.99 1.78
N SER A 258 17.74 22.50 2.92
CA SER A 258 19.10 22.72 3.41
C SER A 258 19.71 21.37 3.74
N ALA A 259 20.84 21.04 3.12
CA ALA A 259 21.48 19.72 3.22
C ALA A 259 20.50 18.54 3.00
N GLY A 260 19.57 18.69 2.04
CA GLY A 260 18.58 17.67 1.71
C GLY A 260 17.41 17.54 2.69
N LYS A 261 17.24 18.49 3.64
CA LYS A 261 16.13 18.51 4.59
C LYS A 261 15.35 19.82 4.53
N PRO A 262 14.02 19.82 4.74
CA PRO A 262 13.24 21.05 4.78
C PRO A 262 13.68 21.99 5.91
N GLN A 263 13.91 23.26 5.59
CA GLN A 263 14.41 24.25 6.57
C GLN A 263 13.45 24.51 7.73
N LYS A 264 12.13 24.55 7.43
CA LYS A 264 11.06 24.87 8.40
C LYS A 264 10.28 23.63 8.87
N GLY A 265 10.87 22.44 8.70
CA GLY A 265 10.20 21.16 8.94
C GLY A 265 9.17 20.79 7.87
N TRP A 266 8.77 19.52 7.87
CA TRP A 266 7.94 18.95 6.81
C TRP A 266 6.52 19.53 6.73
N LYS A 267 5.87 19.81 7.86
CA LYS A 267 4.50 20.33 7.87
C LYS A 267 4.39 21.67 7.15
N THR A 268 5.31 22.58 7.44
CA THR A 268 5.41 23.89 6.79
C THR A 268 5.79 23.73 5.31
N PHE A 269 6.76 22.87 5.02
CA PHE A 269 7.19 22.60 3.65
C PHE A 269 6.06 22.10 2.74
N VAL A 270 5.25 21.14 3.21
CA VAL A 270 4.09 20.62 2.47
C VAL A 270 3.02 21.69 2.27
N LYS A 271 2.77 22.51 3.30
CA LYS A 271 1.81 23.61 3.21
C LYS A 271 2.26 24.63 2.17
N ASP A 272 3.49 25.13 2.29
CA ASP A 272 4.05 26.17 1.42
C ASP A 272 4.14 25.66 -0.03
N PHE A 273 4.52 24.40 -0.24
CA PHE A 273 4.51 23.77 -1.56
C PHE A 273 3.12 23.80 -2.19
N ASN A 274 2.10 23.35 -1.45
CA ASN A 274 0.73 23.31 -1.96
C ASN A 274 0.16 24.71 -2.17
N THR A 275 0.48 25.68 -1.31
CA THR A 275 0.12 27.09 -1.54
C THR A 275 0.68 27.62 -2.87
N GLN A 276 1.89 27.19 -3.25
CA GLN A 276 2.51 27.62 -4.49
C GLN A 276 1.97 26.92 -5.73
N PHE A 277 1.65 25.62 -5.65
CA PHE A 277 1.40 24.79 -6.83
C PHE A 277 -0.02 24.22 -6.93
N GLU A 278 -0.71 23.91 -5.84
CA GLU A 278 -2.02 23.23 -5.88
C GLU A 278 -3.02 24.04 -6.71
N GLY A 279 -3.64 23.39 -7.71
CA GLY A 279 -4.63 24.00 -8.60
C GLY A 279 -4.05 24.92 -9.69
N GLN A 280 -2.75 25.27 -9.62
CA GLN A 280 -2.11 26.11 -10.63
C GLN A 280 -1.93 25.35 -11.95
N THR A 281 -2.06 26.06 -13.07
CA THR A 281 -1.74 25.54 -14.41
C THR A 281 -0.43 26.16 -14.85
N ILE A 282 0.61 25.32 -14.95
CA ILE A 282 1.98 25.76 -15.24
C ILE A 282 2.35 25.31 -16.66
N PRO A 283 3.09 26.12 -17.45
CA PRO A 283 3.57 25.73 -18.76
C PRO A 283 4.31 24.38 -18.72
N GLY A 284 3.91 23.46 -19.60
CA GLY A 284 4.47 22.11 -19.67
C GLY A 284 3.87 21.09 -18.70
N ALA A 285 2.81 21.42 -17.97
CA ALA A 285 2.02 20.45 -17.21
C ALA A 285 0.75 20.03 -17.97
N ASP A 286 0.34 18.76 -17.85
CA ASP A 286 -0.89 18.19 -18.45
C ASP A 286 -2.21 18.69 -17.80
N GLY A 287 -2.21 19.89 -17.23
CA GLY A 287 -3.34 20.50 -16.52
C GLY A 287 -2.99 20.94 -15.08
N PRO A 288 -4.02 21.26 -14.28
CA PRO A 288 -3.84 21.76 -12.91
C PRO A 288 -3.01 20.80 -12.05
N ARG A 289 -2.10 21.36 -11.26
CA ARG A 289 -1.24 20.57 -10.37
C ARG A 289 -2.04 20.04 -9.18
N PRO A 290 -1.86 18.76 -8.81
CA PRO A 290 -2.59 18.18 -7.70
C PRO A 290 -1.98 18.62 -6.37
N LYS A 291 -2.79 18.55 -5.31
CA LYS A 291 -2.29 18.62 -3.95
C LYS A 291 -1.28 17.51 -3.69
N ARG A 292 -0.13 17.84 -3.13
CA ARG A 292 0.88 16.88 -2.71
C ARG A 292 0.74 16.57 -1.23
N THR A 293 0.83 15.28 -0.91
CA THR A 293 0.87 14.80 0.47
C THR A 293 2.29 14.87 1.03
N HIS A 294 2.39 14.77 2.35
CA HIS A 294 3.67 14.62 3.05
C HIS A 294 4.49 13.47 2.47
N SER A 295 3.89 12.27 2.39
CA SER A 295 4.54 11.06 1.83
C SER A 295 5.04 11.26 0.39
N SER A 296 4.27 11.94 -0.47
CA SER A 296 4.69 12.22 -1.85
C SER A 296 5.95 13.08 -1.91
N LEU A 297 6.01 14.16 -1.13
CA LEU A 297 7.16 15.07 -1.10
C LEU A 297 8.37 14.43 -0.42
N THR A 298 8.16 13.69 0.67
CA THR A 298 9.23 12.92 1.32
C THR A 298 9.86 11.91 0.37
N LYS A 299 9.05 11.12 -0.35
CA LYS A 299 9.56 10.14 -1.32
C LYS A 299 10.33 10.79 -2.48
N GLU A 300 9.94 11.99 -2.95
CA GLU A 300 10.70 12.74 -3.96
C GLU A 300 12.06 13.19 -3.42
N VAL A 301 12.08 13.77 -2.21
CA VAL A 301 13.32 14.25 -1.58
C VAL A 301 14.24 13.09 -1.20
N GLU A 302 13.72 11.96 -0.72
CA GLU A 302 14.54 10.78 -0.40
C GLU A 302 15.14 10.15 -1.67
N ARG A 303 14.33 10.01 -2.72
CA ARG A 303 14.77 9.43 -4.00
C ARG A 303 15.89 10.22 -4.66
N PHE A 304 15.88 11.55 -4.54
CA PHE A 304 16.81 12.43 -5.24
C PHE A 304 17.73 13.26 -4.33
N GLY A 305 17.60 13.10 -3.02
CA GLY A 305 18.23 13.95 -2.01
C GLY A 305 19.74 13.91 -2.07
N SER A 306 20.33 12.74 -1.89
CA SER A 306 21.79 12.55 -1.89
C SER A 306 22.44 12.91 -3.23
N ASP A 307 21.76 12.55 -4.32
CA ASP A 307 22.36 12.56 -5.65
C ASP A 307 22.23 13.90 -6.36
N PHE A 308 21.14 14.63 -6.09
CA PHE A 308 20.78 15.87 -6.77
C PHE A 308 20.61 17.02 -5.79
N TYR A 309 19.64 16.96 -4.87
CA TYR A 309 19.27 18.13 -4.07
C TYR A 309 20.38 18.58 -3.12
N CYS A 310 21.08 17.65 -2.45
CA CYS A 310 22.25 17.97 -1.62
C CYS A 310 23.40 18.61 -2.42
N LYS A 311 23.43 18.42 -3.74
CA LYS A 311 24.45 18.95 -4.65
C LYS A 311 23.98 20.22 -5.38
N GLY A 312 22.82 20.78 -5.02
CA GLY A 312 22.27 21.94 -5.72
C GLY A 312 21.75 21.64 -7.13
N LYS A 313 21.46 20.38 -7.46
CA LYS A 313 21.04 19.95 -8.80
C LYS A 313 19.57 19.55 -8.82
N ILE A 314 18.94 19.69 -9.99
CA ILE A 314 17.56 19.30 -10.24
C ILE A 314 17.53 17.98 -11.03
N PRO A 315 16.78 16.96 -10.57
CA PRO A 315 16.58 15.74 -11.34
C PRO A 315 15.87 16.01 -12.67
N THR A 316 16.42 15.51 -13.77
CA THR A 316 15.75 15.49 -15.08
C THR A 316 14.72 14.35 -15.14
N ALA A 317 13.74 14.46 -16.03
CA ALA A 317 12.79 13.37 -16.27
C ALA A 317 13.55 12.09 -16.65
N GLY A 318 13.31 10.98 -15.92
CA GLY A 318 14.00 9.69 -16.15
C GLY A 318 15.28 9.46 -15.33
N SER A 319 15.79 10.44 -14.59
CA SER A 319 17.05 10.32 -13.81
C SER A 319 16.97 9.46 -12.53
N GLY A 320 15.80 8.90 -12.22
CA GLY A 320 15.63 7.94 -11.12
C GLY A 320 16.31 6.62 -11.47
N LYS A 321 17.58 6.49 -11.11
CA LYS A 321 18.40 5.32 -11.43
C LYS A 321 17.75 4.01 -10.99
N ASN A 322 17.53 3.12 -11.96
CA ASN A 322 17.64 1.67 -11.85
C ASN A 322 19.09 1.25 -11.49
N SER A 323 19.72 1.83 -10.46
CA SER A 323 21.11 1.49 -10.06
C SER A 323 21.23 0.16 -9.31
N LYS A 324 20.24 -0.72 -9.42
CA LYS A 324 20.40 -2.18 -9.17
C LYS A 324 20.74 -2.91 -10.48
N SER A 325 21.58 -2.34 -11.35
CA SER A 325 22.31 -3.13 -12.33
C SER A 325 23.36 -3.93 -11.57
N LYS A 326 23.07 -5.21 -11.33
CA LYS A 326 24.03 -6.22 -10.85
C LYS A 326 25.32 -6.06 -11.66
N ALA A 327 26.42 -5.71 -11.00
CA ALA A 327 27.73 -6.10 -11.49
C ALA A 327 27.71 -7.64 -11.58
N LYS A 328 27.80 -8.15 -12.81
CA LYS A 328 28.00 -9.57 -13.10
C LYS A 328 29.49 -9.79 -13.27
#